data_AF-H3CJK0-F1
#
_entry.id   AF-H3CJK0-F1
#
_cell.length_a   1.000
_cell.length_b   1.000
_cell.length_c   1.000
_cell.angle_alpha   90.00
_cell.angle_beta   90.00
_cell.angle_gamma   90.00
#
_symmetry.space_group_name_H-M   'P 1'
#
loop_
_entity.id
_entity.type
_entity.pdbx_description
1 polymer ?
#
loop_
_entity_poly.entity_id
_entity_poly.type
_entity_poly.pdbx_seq_one_letter_code
_entity_poly.pdbx_strand_id
1 'polypeptide(L)'
;VAPLRSKFCPEKNLEDREEEANVVLTGTVDEIINMDPVHNTYSCKVRVWRYLKGKSSVDREILLDGGNKVMIGGFGNPHICDNQVATGDTRIFFLNPASLYMGPEHKNELMLNSSLMRITLRNLEDVE
;
A
#
# COMPACT_ATOMS: atom_id res chain seq x y z
N VAL A 1 13.08 5.98 -34.15
CA VAL A 1 12.58 5.05 -33.11
C VAL A 1 13.13 5.56 -31.78
N ALA A 2 12.30 6.16 -30.93
CA ALA A 2 12.77 6.73 -29.66
C ALA A 2 13.24 5.59 -28.74
N PRO A 3 14.33 5.74 -27.97
CA PRO A 3 14.77 4.71 -27.06
C PRO A 3 13.73 4.59 -25.93
N LEU A 4 13.31 3.36 -25.64
CA LEU A 4 12.56 3.01 -24.45
C LEU A 4 13.36 3.56 -23.26
N ARG A 5 12.90 4.66 -22.65
CA ARG A 5 13.31 5.05 -21.31
C ARG A 5 13.02 3.83 -20.43
N SER A 6 14.05 3.03 -20.16
CA SER A 6 14.18 2.40 -18.86
C SER A 6 13.96 3.54 -17.88
N LYS A 7 12.76 3.62 -17.30
CA LYS A 7 12.55 4.50 -16.16
C LYS A 7 13.49 3.95 -15.12
N PHE A 8 14.64 4.59 -14.95
CA PHE A 8 15.44 4.47 -13.74
C PHE A 8 14.46 4.80 -12.63
N CYS A 9 13.93 3.77 -12.00
CA CYS A 9 13.04 3.90 -10.88
C CYS A 9 13.92 3.56 -9.68
N PRO A 10 14.44 4.57 -8.96
CA PRO A 10 15.32 4.36 -7.83
C PRO A 10 14.49 3.83 -6.66
N GLU A 11 14.15 2.54 -6.72
CA GLU A 11 13.51 1.84 -5.61
C GLU A 11 14.53 1.64 -4.49
N LYS A 12 14.13 1.95 -3.26
CA LYS A 12 14.96 1.67 -2.09
C LYS A 12 15.07 0.17 -1.84
N ASN A 13 16.10 -0.23 -1.09
CA ASN A 13 16.23 -1.63 -0.67
C ASN A 13 15.06 -2.02 0.26
N LEU A 14 14.90 -3.31 0.53
CA LEU A 14 13.77 -3.80 1.34
C LEU A 14 13.83 -3.29 2.79
N GLU A 15 15.03 -3.19 3.35
CA GLU A 15 15.26 -2.77 4.74
C GLU A 15 14.82 -1.31 4.95
N ASP A 16 15.25 -0.38 4.09
CA ASP A 16 14.86 1.03 4.16
C ASP A 16 13.34 1.20 3.99
N ARG A 17 12.72 0.40 3.10
CA ARG A 17 11.28 0.44 2.85
C ARG A 17 10.45 -0.09 4.01
N GLU A 18 10.96 -1.11 4.68
CA GLU A 18 10.37 -1.65 5.89
C GLU A 18 10.49 -0.63 7.03
N GLU A 19 11.66 0.00 7.19
CA GLU A 19 11.92 1.01 8.22
C GLU A 19 10.99 2.22 8.09
N GLU A 20 10.83 2.75 6.87
CA GLU A 20 10.00 3.92 6.57
C GLU A 20 8.48 3.65 6.62
N ALA A 21 8.08 2.39 6.54
CA ALA A 21 6.69 1.98 6.64
C ALA A 21 6.30 1.69 8.10
N ASN A 22 5.37 2.49 8.63
CA ASN A 22 4.82 2.27 9.96
C ASN A 22 3.92 1.03 10.02
N VAL A 23 3.30 0.64 8.90
CA VAL A 23 2.42 -0.51 8.79
C VAL A 23 2.83 -1.36 7.59
N VAL A 24 3.01 -2.67 7.81
CA VAL A 24 3.25 -3.63 6.74
C VAL A 24 2.25 -4.76 6.86
N LEU A 25 1.52 -5.05 5.79
CA LEU A 25 0.49 -6.10 5.79
C LEU A 25 0.45 -6.85 4.46
N THR A 26 -0.07 -8.06 4.51
CA THR A 26 -0.43 -8.86 3.34
C THR A 26 -1.94 -8.82 3.14
N GLY A 27 -2.37 -8.73 1.89
CA GLY A 27 -3.79 -8.66 1.60
C GLY A 27 -4.12 -8.89 0.14
N THR A 28 -5.42 -9.06 -0.12
CA THR A 28 -5.98 -9.18 -1.47
C THR A 28 -6.87 -7.98 -1.76
N VAL A 29 -6.73 -7.38 -2.94
CA VAL A 29 -7.59 -6.28 -3.39
C VAL A 29 -9.00 -6.81 -3.64
N ASP A 30 -9.95 -6.32 -2.85
CA ASP A 30 -11.37 -6.70 -2.90
C ASP A 30 -12.10 -5.83 -3.94
N GLU A 31 -11.83 -4.52 -3.93
CA GLU A 31 -12.49 -3.53 -4.79
C GLU A 31 -11.58 -2.33 -5.06
N ILE A 32 -11.60 -1.81 -6.29
CA ILE A 32 -10.95 -0.53 -6.64
C ILE A 32 -11.98 0.58 -6.42
N ILE A 33 -11.62 1.57 -5.61
CA ILE A 33 -12.45 2.71 -5.23
C ILE A 33 -12.06 3.93 -6.07
N ASN A 34 -12.87 4.99 -5.99
CA ASN A 34 -12.72 6.21 -6.78
C ASN A 34 -11.31 6.81 -6.76
N MET A 35 -11.01 7.47 -7.87
CA MET A 35 -9.79 8.21 -8.10
C MET A 35 -9.81 9.52 -7.32
N ASP A 36 -8.73 9.82 -6.62
CA ASP A 36 -8.45 11.14 -6.07
C ASP A 36 -7.96 12.06 -7.22
N PRO A 37 -8.77 13.06 -7.62
CA PRO A 37 -8.44 13.93 -8.73
C PRO A 37 -7.32 14.93 -8.40
N VAL A 38 -7.02 15.17 -7.13
CA VAL A 38 -5.99 16.13 -6.70
C VAL A 38 -4.60 15.52 -6.87
N HIS A 39 -4.40 14.29 -6.40
CA HIS A 39 -3.12 13.61 -6.47
C HIS A 39 -2.98 12.66 -7.66
N ASN A 40 -4.03 12.51 -8.47
CA ASN A 40 -4.09 11.56 -9.59
C ASN A 40 -3.73 10.14 -9.14
N THR A 41 -4.22 9.77 -7.95
CA THR A 41 -4.09 8.43 -7.37
C THR A 41 -5.46 7.80 -7.21
N TYR A 42 -5.52 6.52 -6.86
CA TYR A 42 -6.77 5.86 -6.52
C TYR A 42 -6.62 5.07 -5.22
N SER A 43 -7.75 4.80 -4.59
CA SER A 43 -7.82 3.98 -3.37
C SER A 43 -8.44 2.62 -3.69
N CYS A 44 -8.12 1.62 -2.88
CA CYS A 44 -8.66 0.27 -2.99
C CYS A 44 -9.10 -0.22 -1.62
N LYS A 45 -10.19 -1.01 -1.59
CA LYS A 45 -10.56 -1.82 -0.44
C LYS A 45 -9.76 -3.11 -0.48
N VAL A 46 -8.99 -3.38 0.57
CA VAL A 46 -8.12 -4.55 0.67
C VAL A 46 -8.53 -5.42 1.84
N ARG A 47 -8.70 -6.72 1.58
CA ARG A 47 -8.92 -7.74 2.60
C ARG A 47 -7.57 -8.16 3.18
N VAL A 48 -7.39 -7.91 4.47
CA VAL A 48 -6.14 -8.20 5.18
C VAL A 48 -6.06 -9.67 5.55
N TRP A 49 -4.89 -10.26 5.30
CA TRP A 49 -4.56 -11.64 5.70
C TRP A 49 -3.73 -11.63 6.99
N ARG A 50 -2.58 -10.95 6.97
CA ARG A 50 -1.68 -10.86 8.12
C ARG A 50 -1.03 -9.48 8.17
N TYR A 51 -0.91 -8.93 9.38
CA TYR A 51 -0.03 -7.79 9.65
C TYR A 51 1.37 -8.33 9.94
N LEU A 52 2.35 -7.84 9.19
CA LEU A 52 3.78 -8.11 9.43
C LEU A 52 4.36 -7.07 10.39
N LYS A 53 3.87 -5.82 10.32
CA LYS A 53 4.26 -4.70 11.20
C LYS A 53 3.10 -3.74 11.45
N GLY A 54 3.12 -3.08 12.61
CA GLY A 54 2.28 -1.90 12.86
C GLY A 54 0.81 -2.19 13.17
N LYS A 55 0.44 -3.45 13.49
CA LYS A 55 -0.96 -3.81 13.80
C LYS A 55 -1.56 -2.95 14.93
N SER A 56 -0.78 -2.65 15.96
CA SER A 56 -1.21 -1.81 17.09
C SER A 56 -1.37 -0.33 16.73
N SER A 57 -0.71 0.12 15.66
CA SER A 57 -0.75 1.49 15.15
C SER A 57 -1.90 1.71 14.17
N VAL A 58 -2.58 0.63 13.74
CA VAL A 58 -3.81 0.72 12.95
C VAL A 58 -4.96 0.97 13.92
N ASP A 59 -5.49 2.19 13.88
CA ASP A 59 -6.64 2.57 14.69
C ASP A 59 -7.85 1.67 14.35
N ARG A 60 -8.69 1.38 15.35
CA ARG A 60 -9.94 0.63 15.13
C ARG A 60 -10.86 1.37 14.17
N GLU A 61 -10.73 2.68 14.05
CA GLU A 61 -11.48 3.51 13.08
C GLU A 61 -11.06 3.27 11.61
N ILE A 62 -9.87 2.71 11.35
CA ILE A 62 -9.37 2.37 10.01
C ILE A 62 -9.90 1.01 9.52
N LEU A 63 -10.40 0.18 10.45
CA LEU A 63 -10.88 -1.17 10.17
C LEU A 63 -12.33 -1.15 9.67
N LEU A 64 -12.54 -1.62 8.45
CA LEU A 64 -13.85 -1.77 7.82
C LEU A 64 -14.36 -3.21 7.88
N ASP A 65 -15.66 -3.38 7.57
CA ASP A 65 -16.33 -4.68 7.33
C ASP A 65 -16.02 -5.76 8.37
N GLY A 66 -16.09 -5.43 9.67
CA GLY A 66 -15.92 -6.41 10.75
C GLY A 66 -14.46 -6.71 11.13
N GLY A 67 -13.50 -5.86 10.73
CA GLY A 67 -12.15 -5.86 11.28
C GLY A 67 -11.07 -6.47 10.39
N ASN A 68 -11.41 -6.94 9.18
CA ASN A 68 -10.48 -7.60 8.27
C ASN A 68 -10.34 -6.92 6.90
N LYS A 69 -10.91 -5.72 6.73
CA LYS A 69 -10.70 -4.91 5.53
C LYS A 69 -10.19 -3.53 5.89
N VAL A 70 -9.38 -2.96 5.01
CA VAL A 70 -8.82 -1.61 5.15
C VAL A 70 -8.93 -0.88 3.82
N MET A 71 -9.01 0.45 3.88
CA MET A 71 -8.85 1.31 2.70
C MET A 71 -7.38 1.65 2.54
N ILE A 72 -6.85 1.39 1.35
CA ILE A 72 -5.48 1.75 0.98
C ILE A 72 -5.52 2.76 -0.16
N GLY A 73 -4.91 3.93 0.02
CA GLY A 73 -4.79 4.99 -0.97
C GLY A 73 -3.38 5.09 -1.55
N GLY A 74 -3.23 5.95 -2.56
CA GLY A 74 -1.92 6.27 -3.17
C GLY A 74 -1.49 5.35 -4.33
N PHE A 75 -2.37 4.47 -4.81
CA PHE A 75 -2.10 3.69 -6.01
C PHE A 75 -2.02 4.60 -7.24
N GLY A 76 -1.15 4.28 -8.19
CA GLY A 76 -0.87 5.14 -9.35
C GLY A 76 0.13 6.28 -9.09
N ASN A 77 0.65 6.43 -7.87
CA ASN A 77 1.62 7.48 -7.54
C ASN A 77 2.90 7.33 -8.41
N PRO A 78 3.26 8.33 -9.23
CA PRO A 78 4.40 8.24 -10.15
C PRO A 78 5.77 8.17 -9.46
N HIS A 79 5.84 8.45 -8.16
CA HIS A 79 7.06 8.32 -7.36
C HIS A 79 7.33 6.89 -6.87
N ILE A 80 6.35 5.99 -7.00
CA ILE A 80 6.46 4.57 -6.61
C ILE A 80 6.60 3.73 -7.88
N CYS A 81 7.52 2.76 -7.90
CA CYS A 81 7.82 1.99 -9.10
C CYS A 81 6.72 0.98 -9.47
N ASP A 82 6.38 0.09 -8.54
CA ASP A 82 5.26 -0.84 -8.66
C ASP A 82 4.10 -0.32 -7.81
N ASN A 83 3.18 0.38 -8.46
CA ASN A 83 2.11 1.15 -7.81
C ASN A 83 0.70 0.80 -8.32
N GLN A 84 0.58 -0.24 -9.14
CA GLN A 84 -0.69 -0.62 -9.79
C GLN A 84 -1.19 -1.95 -9.24
N VAL A 85 -2.51 -2.04 -9.08
CA VAL A 85 -3.20 -3.27 -8.68
C VAL A 85 -4.47 -3.48 -9.49
N ALA A 86 -4.89 -4.73 -9.60
CA ALA A 86 -6.20 -5.12 -10.07
C ALA A 86 -6.99 -5.83 -8.97
N THR A 87 -8.32 -5.87 -9.08
CA THR A 87 -9.16 -6.70 -8.21
C THR A 87 -8.69 -8.15 -8.23
N GLY A 88 -8.54 -8.75 -7.04
CA GLY A 88 -8.00 -10.10 -6.85
C GLY A 88 -6.48 -10.17 -6.71
N ASP A 89 -5.74 -9.08 -6.93
CA ASP A 89 -4.30 -9.07 -6.69
C ASP A 89 -3.99 -9.26 -5.21
N THR A 90 -3.05 -10.16 -4.93
CA THR A 90 -2.52 -10.36 -3.59
C THR A 90 -1.08 -9.87 -3.52
N ARG A 91 -0.79 -8.98 -2.58
CA ARG A 91 0.49 -8.28 -2.43
C ARG A 91 0.84 -8.06 -0.95
N ILE A 92 2.11 -7.72 -0.71
CA ILE A 92 2.58 -7.12 0.53
C ILE A 92 2.57 -5.60 0.32
N PHE A 93 1.98 -4.88 1.26
CA PHE A 93 1.78 -3.43 1.22
C PHE A 93 2.62 -2.77 2.31
N PHE A 94 3.40 -1.76 1.91
CA PHE A 94 4.18 -0.90 2.79
C PHE A 94 3.44 0.43 2.93
N LEU A 95 2.98 0.73 4.14
CA LEU A 95 1.92 1.70 4.36
C LEU A 95 2.24 2.65 5.51
N ASN A 96 1.66 3.84 5.41
CA ASN A 96 1.62 4.82 6.48
C ASN A 96 0.18 5.33 6.68
N PRO A 97 -0.26 5.65 7.91
CA PRO A 97 -1.53 6.34 8.11
C PRO A 97 -1.56 7.63 7.28
N ALA A 98 -2.71 7.94 6.68
CA ALA A 98 -2.89 9.19 5.96
C ALA A 98 -2.58 10.38 6.88
N SER A 99 -1.81 11.33 6.35
CA SER A 99 -1.45 12.53 7.11
C SER A 99 -2.67 13.43 7.28
N LEU A 100 -2.77 14.13 8.42
CA LEU A 100 -3.84 15.10 8.70
C LEU A 100 -3.96 16.20 7.62
N TYR A 101 -2.89 16.44 6.87
CA TYR A 101 -2.83 17.42 5.78
C TYR A 101 -3.45 16.95 4.46
N MET A 102 -3.72 15.65 4.28
CA MET A 102 -4.38 15.12 3.07
C MET A 102 -5.88 15.41 3.03
N GLY A 103 -6.43 16.03 4.08
CA GLY A 103 -7.83 16.39 4.16
C GLY A 103 -8.72 15.24 4.65
N PRO A 104 -10.04 15.52 4.82
CA PRO A 104 -10.97 14.57 5.43
C PRO A 104 -11.24 13.34 4.57
N GLU A 105 -11.01 13.40 3.27
CA GLU A 105 -11.31 12.29 2.34
C GLU A 105 -10.44 11.06 2.61
N HIS A 106 -9.22 11.27 3.12
CA HIS A 106 -8.29 10.19 3.48
C HIS A 106 -8.25 9.89 4.99
N LYS A 107 -9.15 10.47 5.80
CA LYS A 107 -9.03 10.51 7.28
C LYS A 107 -8.93 9.14 7.96
N ASN A 108 -9.30 8.04 7.29
CA ASN A 108 -9.18 6.67 7.80
C ASN A 108 -8.53 5.71 6.78
N GLU A 109 -7.64 6.23 5.94
CA GLU A 109 -6.94 5.45 4.91
C GLU A 109 -5.48 5.20 5.28
N LEU A 110 -4.95 4.07 4.78
CA LEU A 110 -3.52 3.78 4.78
C LEU A 110 -2.95 4.16 3.40
N MET A 111 -1.90 4.96 3.37
CA MET A 111 -1.30 5.43 2.13
C MET A 111 -0.10 4.56 1.75
N LEU A 112 0.00 4.23 0.46
CA LEU A 112 1.15 3.54 -0.11
C LEU A 112 2.42 4.37 0.09
N ASN A 113 3.41 3.77 0.74
CA ASN A 113 4.69 4.43 1.03
C ASN A 113 5.78 4.03 0.01
N SER A 114 5.85 2.75 -0.37
CA SER A 114 6.82 2.23 -1.33
C SER A 114 6.19 1.19 -2.25
N SER A 115 6.98 0.62 -3.16
CA SER A 115 6.47 -0.31 -4.17
C SER A 115 5.78 -1.52 -3.56
N LEU A 116 4.82 -2.06 -4.31
CA LEU A 116 4.16 -3.31 -3.98
C LEU A 116 5.16 -4.47 -4.08
N MET A 117 5.01 -5.45 -3.20
CA MET A 117 5.83 -6.66 -3.26
C MET A 117 4.96 -7.88 -3.50
N ARG A 118 5.43 -8.77 -4.37
CA ARG A 118 4.76 -10.06 -4.59
C ARG A 118 4.98 -10.96 -3.38
N ILE A 119 3.96 -11.75 -3.06
CA ILE A 119 4.11 -12.82 -2.08
C ILE A 119 4.95 -13.92 -2.74
N THR A 120 6.15 -14.17 -2.21
CA THR A 120 6.96 -15.33 -2.56
C THR A 120 7.36 -16.03 -1.28
N LEU A 121 7.55 -17.35 -1.31
CA LEU A 121 7.93 -18.14 -0.11
C LEU A 121 9.21 -17.59 0.57
N ARG A 122 10.13 -16.99 -0.21
CA ARG A 122 11.35 -16.35 0.30
C ARG A 122 11.09 -15.07 1.10
N ASN A 123 9.97 -14.38 0.86
CA ASN A 123 9.63 -13.14 1.60
C ASN A 123 9.00 -13.43 2.97
N LEU A 124 8.73 -14.70 3.30
CA LEU A 124 8.21 -15.12 4.62
C LEU A 124 9.31 -15.66 5.56
N GLU A 125 10.57 -15.75 5.13
CA GLU A 125 11.64 -16.41 5.90
C GLU A 125 12.50 -15.45 6.75
N ASP A 126 12.30 -14.12 6.68
CA ASP A 126 13.08 -13.11 7.43
C ASP A 126 12.27 -12.36 8.52
N VAL A 127 11.11 -12.89 8.93
CA VAL A 127 10.28 -12.29 9.99
C VAL A 127 9.86 -13.37 11.00
N GLU A 128 10.82 -13.88 11.76
CA GLU A 128 10.63 -14.59 13.05
C GLU A 128 11.36 -13.89 14.19
#